data_AF-A0A9E2PNX3-F1
#
_entry.id   AF-A0A9E2PNX3-F1
#
_cell.length_a   1.000
_cell.length_b   1.000
_cell.length_c   1.000
_cell.angle_alpha   90.00
_cell.angle_beta   90.00
_cell.angle_gamma   90.00
#
_symmetry.space_group_name_H-M   'P 1'
#
loop_
_entity.id
_entity.type
_entity.pdbx_description
1 polymer ?
#
loop_
_entity_poly.entity_id
_entity_poly.type
_entity_poly.pdbx_seq_one_letter_code
_entity_poly.pdbx_strand_id
1 'polypeptide(L)'
;MEVGANRAEQAAADLGRVLESAGCRVVNGGAVKNAEQARKAGLKFTESHVACVALATASWFEDYLVLDLLEECNVPMIFWALPGMETGALCGVQQATCYLKQLEKPYQAVFGEIKDGEQLNRCMSFLRAAALGYHLRRAKIGIAGQRVRGMTEVSVNEIALKKTFGCRVVPVDMVGLLCLAREADAKGKKQAWEKVKKSATCSAVSDEAGLESAGMYLAIKKVVNEEGLAALAFGCYPDYMGFACLAASLLADEGIPIGCEGDINGAVGMLILQALTGQPTHNTDWLDPLPDGSVVFTHCGSSSYSLADKKAEIKLAKVRLANQGVCSLFPAKPGPVTLISLLPKGNGYQLAMLEGEALPTDLVFPGNPLRVQFNLPVNDIIDWIFAEGVGHHWIAGYGYVASAIKHLGGIIGKNLNLVAMQ
;
A
#
# COMPACT_ATOMS: atom_id res chain seq x y z
N MET A 1 34.70 -8.12 -29.44
CA MET A 1 33.93 -8.12 -28.17
C MET A 1 34.37 -6.90 -27.41
N GLU A 2 33.43 -6.06 -27.01
CA GLU A 2 33.72 -4.90 -26.16
C GLU A 2 34.40 -5.30 -24.86
N VAL A 3 35.25 -4.43 -24.34
CA VAL A 3 36.03 -4.69 -23.12
C VAL A 3 35.07 -4.92 -21.94
N GLY A 4 35.24 -6.03 -21.23
CA GLY A 4 34.40 -6.40 -20.09
C GLY A 4 33.14 -7.21 -20.42
N ALA A 5 32.79 -7.41 -21.70
CA ALA A 5 31.62 -8.19 -22.10
C ALA A 5 31.66 -9.68 -21.66
N ASN A 6 32.86 -10.21 -21.41
CA ASN A 6 33.08 -11.54 -20.84
C ASN A 6 32.57 -11.65 -19.39
N ARG A 7 32.41 -10.55 -18.66
CA ARG A 7 31.90 -10.52 -17.28
C ARG A 7 30.38 -10.54 -17.19
N ALA A 8 29.66 -10.38 -18.31
CA ALA A 8 28.20 -10.20 -18.30
C ALA A 8 27.45 -11.34 -17.61
N GLU A 9 27.85 -12.60 -17.85
CA GLU A 9 27.20 -13.76 -17.24
C GLU A 9 27.37 -13.77 -15.71
N GLN A 10 28.59 -13.53 -15.25
CA GLN A 10 28.90 -13.47 -13.81
C GLN A 10 28.20 -12.27 -13.15
N ALA A 11 28.20 -11.11 -13.80
CA ALA A 11 27.53 -9.91 -13.30
C ALA A 11 26.02 -10.10 -13.13
N ALA A 12 25.36 -10.77 -14.09
CA ALA A 12 23.95 -11.13 -13.97
C ALA A 12 23.69 -12.07 -12.79
N ALA A 13 24.55 -13.08 -12.59
CA ALA A 13 24.45 -13.99 -11.46
C ALA A 13 24.69 -13.28 -10.11
N ASP A 14 25.66 -12.38 -10.04
CA ASP A 14 25.97 -11.58 -8.84
C ASP A 14 24.81 -10.66 -8.47
N LEU A 15 24.23 -9.97 -9.46
CA LEU A 15 23.08 -9.11 -9.23
C LEU A 15 21.88 -9.94 -8.75
N GLY A 16 21.66 -11.11 -9.35
CA GLY A 16 20.64 -12.04 -8.91
C GLY A 16 20.80 -12.43 -7.43
N ARG A 17 22.00 -12.85 -7.03
CA ARG A 17 22.29 -13.22 -5.62
C ARG A 17 22.06 -12.06 -4.65
N VAL A 18 22.50 -10.86 -5.01
CA VAL A 18 22.31 -9.67 -4.17
C VAL A 18 20.81 -9.35 -4.01
N LEU A 19 20.03 -9.38 -5.09
CA LEU A 19 18.59 -9.16 -5.04
C LEU A 19 17.86 -10.26 -4.25
N GLU A 20 18.25 -11.53 -4.41
CA GLU A 20 17.70 -12.65 -3.63
C GLU A 20 17.97 -12.50 -2.14
N SER A 21 19.20 -12.10 -1.76
CA SER A 21 19.53 -11.82 -0.36
C SER A 21 18.72 -10.66 0.23
N ALA A 22 18.25 -9.73 -0.60
CA ALA A 22 17.36 -8.63 -0.22
C ALA A 22 15.87 -9.01 -0.19
N GLY A 23 15.54 -10.29 -0.42
CA GLY A 23 14.18 -10.81 -0.37
C GLY A 23 13.41 -10.79 -1.70
N CYS A 24 14.07 -10.50 -2.82
CA CYS A 24 13.45 -10.60 -4.14
C CYS A 24 13.41 -12.03 -4.65
N ARG A 25 12.35 -12.40 -5.38
CA ARG A 25 12.35 -13.59 -6.23
C ARG A 25 12.93 -13.22 -7.59
N VAL A 26 14.05 -13.83 -7.97
CA VAL A 26 14.76 -13.50 -9.22
C VAL A 26 14.54 -14.57 -10.28
N VAL A 27 14.39 -14.12 -11.53
CA VAL A 27 14.44 -14.96 -12.73
C VAL A 27 15.69 -14.56 -13.49
N ASN A 28 16.66 -15.44 -13.62
CA ASN A 28 17.90 -15.12 -14.32
C ASN A 28 17.69 -15.12 -15.85
N GLY A 29 17.92 -13.99 -16.51
CA GLY A 29 17.84 -13.84 -17.97
C GLY A 29 19.09 -14.30 -18.74
N GLY A 30 20.22 -14.49 -18.05
CA GLY A 30 21.53 -14.74 -18.65
C GLY A 30 22.13 -13.48 -19.30
N ALA A 31 23.31 -13.63 -19.94
CA ALA A 31 23.91 -12.54 -20.69
C ALA A 31 23.15 -12.24 -22.00
N VAL A 32 22.89 -10.96 -22.25
CA VAL A 32 22.32 -10.44 -23.50
C VAL A 32 23.41 -9.72 -24.28
N LYS A 33 23.70 -10.17 -25.50
CA LYS A 33 24.77 -9.66 -26.38
C LYS A 33 24.29 -9.34 -27.80
N ASN A 34 23.04 -9.65 -28.12
CA ASN A 34 22.43 -9.39 -29.42
C ASN A 34 20.89 -9.38 -29.31
N ALA A 35 20.23 -8.93 -30.38
CA ALA A 35 18.77 -8.76 -30.45
C ALA A 35 17.98 -10.07 -30.23
N GLU A 36 18.49 -11.21 -30.69
CA GLU A 36 17.84 -12.51 -30.46
C GLU A 36 17.80 -12.86 -28.97
N GLN A 37 18.92 -12.65 -28.28
CA GLN A 37 19.03 -12.88 -26.84
C GLN A 37 18.17 -11.89 -26.04
N ALA A 38 18.09 -10.63 -26.48
CA ALA A 38 17.23 -9.61 -25.86
C ALA A 38 15.75 -10.02 -25.90
N ARG A 39 15.24 -10.39 -27.08
CA ARG A 39 13.86 -10.88 -27.25
C ARG A 39 13.60 -12.15 -26.44
N LYS A 40 14.53 -13.11 -26.46
CA LYS A 40 14.41 -14.35 -25.67
C LYS A 40 14.33 -14.08 -24.16
N ALA A 41 15.15 -13.15 -23.66
CA ALA A 41 15.10 -12.74 -22.26
C ALA A 41 13.77 -12.06 -21.92
N GLY A 42 13.30 -11.15 -22.79
CA GLY A 42 12.00 -10.50 -22.66
C GLY A 42 10.83 -11.49 -22.60
N LEU A 43 10.78 -12.46 -23.53
CA LEU A 43 9.78 -13.53 -23.54
C LEU A 43 9.79 -14.32 -22.23
N LYS A 44 10.97 -14.77 -21.79
CA LYS A 44 11.14 -15.49 -20.52
C LYS A 44 10.62 -14.68 -19.33
N PHE A 45 10.90 -13.38 -19.29
CA PHE A 45 10.44 -12.49 -18.22
C PHE A 45 8.92 -12.29 -18.24
N THR A 46 8.32 -12.18 -19.42
CA THR A 46 6.87 -12.08 -19.60
C THR A 46 6.15 -13.36 -19.16
N GLU A 47 6.65 -14.53 -19.56
CA GLU A 47 6.15 -15.85 -19.12
C GLU A 47 6.27 -16.03 -17.61
N SER A 48 7.34 -15.50 -17.02
CA SER A 48 7.58 -15.55 -15.57
C SER A 48 6.84 -14.44 -14.80
N HIS A 49 6.13 -13.56 -15.50
CA HIS A 49 5.36 -12.45 -14.94
C HIS A 49 6.14 -11.55 -13.98
N VAL A 50 7.35 -11.14 -14.37
CA VAL A 50 8.18 -10.25 -13.55
C VAL A 50 7.53 -8.87 -13.38
N ALA A 51 7.80 -8.21 -12.25
CA ALA A 51 7.33 -6.85 -11.96
C ALA A 51 8.32 -5.76 -12.42
N CYS A 52 9.59 -6.12 -12.58
CA CYS A 52 10.69 -5.23 -12.94
C CYS A 52 11.79 -6.06 -13.60
N VAL A 53 12.56 -5.46 -14.51
CA VAL A 53 13.77 -6.06 -15.09
C VAL A 53 14.99 -5.32 -14.55
N ALA A 54 16.02 -6.05 -14.09
CA ALA A 54 17.26 -5.45 -13.61
C ALA A 54 18.43 -5.91 -14.49
N LEU A 55 19.25 -4.96 -14.95
CA LEU A 55 20.35 -5.18 -15.87
C LEU A 55 21.67 -4.80 -15.19
N ALA A 56 22.58 -5.78 -15.05
CA ALA A 56 23.97 -5.53 -14.73
C ALA A 56 24.75 -5.27 -16.02
N THR A 57 25.18 -4.03 -16.24
CA THR A 57 25.86 -3.65 -17.49
C THR A 57 27.37 -3.73 -17.30
N ALA A 58 27.99 -4.72 -17.92
CA ALA A 58 29.42 -5.00 -17.78
C ALA A 58 30.33 -4.30 -18.82
N SER A 59 29.72 -3.79 -19.89
CA SER A 59 30.36 -3.13 -21.03
C SER A 59 29.37 -2.18 -21.72
N TRP A 60 29.81 -1.41 -22.71
CA TRP A 60 28.92 -0.67 -23.61
C TRP A 60 28.04 -1.65 -24.40
N PHE A 61 26.83 -1.21 -24.76
CA PHE A 61 25.84 -2.01 -25.46
C PHE A 61 24.97 -1.10 -26.31
N GLU A 62 24.41 -1.65 -27.39
CA GLU A 62 23.45 -0.94 -28.22
C GLU A 62 22.09 -0.83 -27.51
N ASP A 63 21.53 0.37 -27.47
CA ASP A 63 20.26 0.65 -26.79
C ASP A 63 19.07 -0.14 -27.33
N TYR A 64 19.08 -0.54 -28.62
CA TYR A 64 18.04 -1.40 -29.19
C TYR A 64 17.91 -2.75 -28.47
N LEU A 65 18.96 -3.25 -27.81
CA LEU A 65 18.87 -4.47 -27.00
C LEU A 65 17.93 -4.30 -25.81
N VAL A 66 17.84 -3.10 -25.24
CA VAL A 66 16.91 -2.77 -24.16
C VAL A 66 15.49 -2.65 -24.72
N LEU A 67 15.35 -2.06 -25.91
CA LEU A 67 14.05 -1.89 -26.56
C LEU A 67 13.43 -3.22 -26.98
N ASP A 68 14.20 -4.06 -27.67
CA ASP A 68 13.78 -5.40 -28.09
C ASP A 68 13.31 -6.25 -26.90
N LEU A 69 13.95 -6.08 -25.74
CA LEU A 69 13.52 -6.72 -24.50
C LEU A 69 12.20 -6.14 -23.98
N LEU A 70 12.07 -4.80 -23.96
CA LEU A 70 10.87 -4.10 -23.48
C LEU A 70 9.65 -4.28 -24.39
N GLU A 71 9.85 -4.53 -25.68
CA GLU A 71 8.77 -4.88 -26.62
C GLU A 71 8.10 -6.20 -26.22
N GLU A 72 8.87 -7.16 -25.73
CA GLU A 72 8.35 -8.42 -25.19
C GLU A 72 7.86 -8.29 -23.74
N CYS A 73 8.58 -7.52 -22.90
CA CYS A 73 8.33 -7.37 -21.47
C CYS A 73 8.32 -5.89 -21.04
N ASN A 74 7.19 -5.21 -21.25
CA ASN A 74 7.05 -3.80 -20.93
C ASN A 74 6.82 -3.55 -19.43
N VAL A 75 7.91 -3.54 -18.66
CA VAL A 75 7.93 -3.30 -17.21
C VAL A 75 9.01 -2.29 -16.82
N PRO A 76 8.95 -1.68 -15.61
CA PRO A 76 10.02 -0.81 -15.12
C PRO A 76 11.38 -1.48 -15.10
N MET A 77 12.44 -0.67 -15.22
CA MET A 77 13.82 -1.19 -15.34
C MET A 77 14.78 -0.67 -14.25
N ILE A 78 15.75 -1.49 -13.90
CA ILE A 78 16.93 -1.09 -13.14
C ILE A 78 18.17 -1.26 -14.00
N PHE A 79 19.02 -0.23 -14.04
CA PHE A 79 20.34 -0.29 -14.62
C PHE A 79 21.40 -0.24 -13.51
N TRP A 80 22.29 -1.21 -13.49
CA TRP A 80 23.42 -1.28 -12.59
C TRP A 80 24.72 -1.21 -13.40
N ALA A 81 25.27 -0.01 -13.51
CA ALA A 81 26.51 0.24 -14.24
C ALA A 81 27.73 -0.19 -13.41
N LEU A 82 28.49 -1.16 -13.94
CA LEU A 82 29.71 -1.64 -13.29
C LEU A 82 30.90 -0.71 -13.54
N PRO A 83 31.80 -0.54 -12.55
CA PRO A 83 33.04 0.17 -12.73
C PRO A 83 33.93 -0.46 -13.81
N GLY A 84 34.66 0.40 -14.53
CA GLY A 84 35.61 0.03 -15.57
C GLY A 84 35.74 1.13 -16.62
N MET A 85 36.83 1.88 -16.59
CA MET A 85 37.02 3.03 -17.49
C MET A 85 37.01 2.64 -18.96
N GLU A 86 37.58 1.48 -19.29
CA GLU A 86 37.67 0.97 -20.67
C GLU A 86 36.44 0.18 -21.11
N THR A 87 35.48 -0.09 -20.21
CA THR A 87 34.35 -0.99 -20.52
C THR A 87 33.22 -0.28 -21.22
N GLY A 88 33.07 1.04 -21.03
CA GLY A 88 31.95 1.82 -21.56
C GLY A 88 30.58 1.51 -20.93
N ALA A 89 30.53 0.74 -19.84
CA ALA A 89 29.26 0.36 -19.17
C ALA A 89 28.42 1.57 -18.73
N LEU A 90 29.05 2.54 -18.05
CA LEU A 90 28.37 3.76 -17.61
C LEU A 90 27.88 4.60 -18.80
N CYS A 91 28.65 4.64 -19.89
CA CYS A 91 28.27 5.32 -21.13
C CYS A 91 27.02 4.67 -21.75
N GLY A 92 26.99 3.34 -21.84
CA GLY A 92 25.82 2.60 -22.36
C GLY A 92 24.55 2.84 -21.52
N VAL A 93 24.67 2.89 -20.19
CA VAL A 93 23.53 3.22 -19.32
C VAL A 93 23.06 4.66 -19.53
N GLN A 94 23.96 5.63 -19.71
CA GLN A 94 23.58 7.02 -20.01
C GLN A 94 22.86 7.13 -21.36
N GLN A 95 23.32 6.42 -22.38
CA GLN A 95 22.67 6.34 -23.69
C GLN A 95 21.24 5.77 -23.55
N ALA A 96 21.10 4.59 -22.92
CA ALA A 96 19.80 3.93 -22.76
C ALA A 96 18.82 4.78 -21.94
N THR A 97 19.28 5.37 -20.83
CA THR A 97 18.41 6.19 -19.95
C THR A 97 17.99 7.50 -20.60
N CYS A 98 18.84 8.12 -21.43
CA CYS A 98 18.46 9.28 -22.25
C CYS A 98 17.25 8.95 -23.14
N TYR A 99 17.29 7.81 -23.83
CA TYR A 99 16.23 7.40 -24.73
C TYR A 99 14.95 6.96 -23.98
N LEU A 100 15.08 6.15 -22.92
CA LEU A 100 13.95 5.73 -22.09
C LEU A 100 13.20 6.92 -21.46
N LYS A 101 13.93 8.00 -21.12
CA LYS A 101 13.31 9.23 -20.60
C LYS A 101 12.41 9.89 -21.63
N GLN A 102 12.82 9.95 -22.91
CA GLN A 102 11.99 10.46 -24.02
C GLN A 102 10.77 9.58 -24.28
N LEU A 103 10.91 8.26 -24.08
CA LEU A 103 9.82 7.30 -24.22
C LEU A 103 8.90 7.20 -23.00
N GLU A 104 9.10 8.03 -21.97
CA GLU A 104 8.37 7.99 -20.69
C GLU A 104 8.40 6.59 -20.04
N LYS A 105 9.47 5.82 -20.24
CA LYS A 105 9.65 4.49 -19.63
C LYS A 105 10.26 4.64 -18.24
N PRO A 106 9.65 4.06 -17.19
CA PRO A 106 10.18 4.19 -15.83
C PRO A 106 11.43 3.34 -15.63
N TYR A 107 12.48 3.97 -15.12
CA TYR A 107 13.73 3.29 -14.76
C TYR A 107 14.37 3.89 -13.50
N GLN A 108 15.26 3.12 -12.89
CA GLN A 108 16.22 3.57 -11.88
C GLN A 108 17.63 3.14 -12.31
N ALA A 109 18.62 4.01 -12.09
CA ALA A 109 20.01 3.70 -12.43
C ALA A 109 20.94 3.92 -11.23
N VAL A 110 21.89 3.01 -11.07
CA VAL A 110 22.96 3.07 -10.06
C VAL A 110 24.31 2.74 -10.69
N PHE A 111 25.38 3.27 -10.11
CA PHE A 111 26.76 3.00 -10.51
C PHE A 111 27.56 2.50 -9.31
N GLY A 112 28.29 1.41 -9.51
CA GLY A 112 29.13 0.79 -8.48
C GLY A 112 29.22 -0.72 -8.59
N GLU A 113 30.05 -1.32 -7.75
CA GLU A 113 30.16 -2.78 -7.64
C GLU A 113 28.83 -3.40 -7.17
N ILE A 114 28.54 -4.62 -7.61
CA ILE A 114 27.37 -5.38 -7.17
C ILE A 114 27.64 -5.96 -5.78
N LYS A 115 27.07 -5.34 -4.77
CA LYS A 115 27.17 -5.75 -3.37
C LYS A 115 26.03 -5.14 -2.57
N ASP A 116 25.86 -5.64 -1.34
CA ASP A 116 25.03 -4.95 -0.35
C ASP A 116 25.63 -3.56 -0.04
N GLY A 117 24.76 -2.55 0.03
CA GLY A 117 25.14 -1.16 0.19
C GLY A 117 24.11 -0.16 -0.34
N GLU A 118 24.56 1.10 -0.48
CA GLU A 118 23.70 2.23 -0.85
C GLU A 118 22.99 2.03 -2.20
N GLN A 119 23.70 1.49 -3.20
CA GLN A 119 23.15 1.20 -4.52
C GLN A 119 21.97 0.21 -4.44
N LEU A 120 22.12 -0.85 -3.63
CA LEU A 120 21.05 -1.81 -3.40
C LEU A 120 19.85 -1.15 -2.72
N ASN A 121 20.07 -0.35 -1.68
CA ASN A 121 19.00 0.36 -0.97
C ASN A 121 18.18 1.26 -1.91
N ARG A 122 18.86 1.98 -2.81
CA ARG A 122 18.22 2.80 -3.85
C ARG A 122 17.41 1.96 -4.85
N CYS A 123 17.92 0.80 -5.24
CA CYS A 123 17.21 -0.15 -6.10
C CYS A 123 15.98 -0.76 -5.40
N MET A 124 16.10 -1.11 -4.11
CA MET A 124 15.02 -1.75 -3.35
C MET A 124 13.79 -0.86 -3.19
N SER A 125 13.97 0.46 -3.02
CA SER A 125 12.84 1.39 -2.97
C SER A 125 12.05 1.39 -4.29
N PHE A 126 12.75 1.38 -5.43
CA PHE A 126 12.15 1.29 -6.76
C PHE A 126 11.51 -0.08 -7.04
N LEU A 127 12.18 -1.17 -6.64
CA LEU A 127 11.64 -2.54 -6.78
C LEU A 127 10.35 -2.72 -6.00
N ARG A 128 10.27 -2.21 -4.76
CA ARG A 128 9.04 -2.22 -3.96
C ARG A 128 7.91 -1.47 -4.66
N ALA A 129 8.20 -0.32 -5.25
CA ALA A 129 7.21 0.44 -6.03
C ALA A 129 6.73 -0.31 -7.29
N ALA A 130 7.65 -0.93 -8.03
CA ALA A 130 7.32 -1.74 -9.20
C ALA A 130 6.48 -2.98 -8.83
N ALA A 131 6.85 -3.68 -7.75
CA ALA A 131 6.06 -4.79 -7.20
C ALA A 131 4.67 -4.32 -6.76
N LEU A 132 4.57 -3.18 -6.07
CA LEU A 132 3.30 -2.59 -5.67
C LEU A 132 2.40 -2.31 -6.88
N GLY A 133 2.90 -1.62 -7.90
CA GLY A 133 2.14 -1.37 -9.14
C GLY A 133 1.70 -2.67 -9.83
N TYR A 134 2.58 -3.68 -9.83
CA TYR A 134 2.27 -5.01 -10.35
C TYR A 134 1.14 -5.70 -9.57
N HIS A 135 1.11 -5.59 -8.24
CA HIS A 135 0.06 -6.16 -7.38
C HIS A 135 -1.27 -5.42 -7.52
N LEU A 136 -1.26 -4.09 -7.49
CA LEU A 136 -2.47 -3.27 -7.58
C LEU A 136 -3.23 -3.47 -8.90
N ARG A 137 -2.54 -3.75 -10.01
CA ARG A 137 -3.15 -3.86 -11.34
C ARG A 137 -4.21 -4.96 -11.48
N ARG A 138 -4.23 -5.91 -10.53
CA ARG A 138 -5.19 -7.03 -10.47
C ARG A 138 -6.00 -7.03 -9.18
N ALA A 139 -5.77 -6.08 -8.29
CA ALA A 139 -6.50 -5.98 -7.03
C ALA A 139 -8.00 -5.74 -7.27
N LYS A 140 -8.82 -6.49 -6.55
CA LYS A 140 -10.28 -6.32 -6.48
C LYS A 140 -10.62 -5.62 -5.17
N ILE A 141 -11.30 -4.48 -5.26
CA ILE A 141 -11.73 -3.71 -4.10
C ILE A 141 -13.24 -3.88 -3.98
N GLY A 142 -13.69 -4.56 -2.93
CA GLY A 142 -15.10 -4.71 -2.66
C GLY A 142 -15.73 -3.38 -2.24
N ILE A 143 -17.00 -3.19 -2.55
CA ILE A 143 -17.84 -2.14 -1.94
C ILE A 143 -19.14 -2.76 -1.46
N ALA A 144 -19.33 -2.81 -0.15
CA ALA A 144 -20.57 -3.27 0.49
C ALA A 144 -21.36 -2.04 0.95
N GLY A 145 -22.48 -1.76 0.31
CA GLY A 145 -23.27 -0.55 0.57
C GLY A 145 -22.79 0.64 -0.26
N GLN A 146 -22.93 1.85 0.29
CA GLN A 146 -22.66 3.10 -0.41
C GLN A 146 -21.80 4.03 0.45
N ARG A 147 -21.17 5.01 -0.20
CA ARG A 147 -20.49 6.08 0.51
C ARG A 147 -21.47 6.93 1.32
N VAL A 148 -20.94 7.62 2.32
CA VAL A 148 -21.71 8.57 3.13
C VAL A 148 -22.23 9.72 2.29
N ARG A 149 -23.48 10.12 2.53
CA ARG A 149 -24.10 11.29 1.88
C ARG A 149 -23.38 12.56 2.35
N GLY A 150 -22.94 13.38 1.40
CA GLY A 150 -22.23 14.64 1.68
C GLY A 150 -20.70 14.53 1.60
N MET A 151 -20.14 13.34 1.83
CA MET A 151 -18.73 13.05 1.58
C MET A 151 -18.54 12.79 0.08
N THR A 152 -18.45 13.86 -0.70
CA THR A 152 -18.34 13.76 -2.16
C THR A 152 -16.92 13.44 -2.58
N GLU A 153 -15.94 13.90 -1.83
CA GLU A 153 -14.50 13.68 -1.99
C GLU A 153 -14.10 12.20 -1.90
N VAL A 154 -14.83 11.37 -1.15
CA VAL A 154 -14.59 9.92 -1.08
C VAL A 154 -15.25 9.14 -2.22
N SER A 155 -15.91 9.83 -3.17
CA SER A 155 -16.47 9.18 -4.36
C SER A 155 -15.37 8.47 -5.14
N VAL A 156 -15.70 7.29 -5.68
CA VAL A 156 -14.79 6.58 -6.58
C VAL A 156 -15.03 7.02 -8.03
N ASN A 157 -13.95 7.17 -8.78
CA ASN A 157 -13.99 7.16 -10.24
C ASN A 157 -13.36 5.86 -10.73
N GLU A 158 -14.18 4.85 -11.01
CA GLU A 158 -13.69 3.50 -11.34
C GLU A 158 -12.82 3.48 -12.60
N ILE A 159 -13.11 4.33 -13.59
CA ILE A 159 -12.32 4.43 -14.82
C ILE A 159 -10.94 5.01 -14.49
N ALA A 160 -10.89 6.11 -13.73
CA ALA A 160 -9.63 6.69 -13.29
C ALA A 160 -8.84 5.72 -12.38
N LEU A 161 -9.53 4.98 -11.51
CA LEU A 161 -8.92 4.01 -10.60
C LEU A 161 -8.26 2.89 -11.40
N LYS A 162 -8.99 2.36 -12.39
CA LYS A 162 -8.50 1.34 -13.30
C LYS A 162 -7.34 1.84 -14.16
N LYS A 163 -7.40 3.07 -14.65
CA LYS A 163 -6.34 3.66 -15.47
C LYS A 163 -5.06 3.95 -14.67
N THR A 164 -5.21 4.36 -13.41
CA THR A 164 -4.11 4.81 -12.56
C THR A 164 -3.42 3.63 -11.86
N PHE A 165 -4.19 2.80 -11.16
CA PHE A 165 -3.66 1.71 -10.34
C PHE A 165 -3.98 0.33 -10.91
N GLY A 166 -4.94 0.23 -11.83
CA GLY A 166 -5.40 -1.03 -12.41
C GLY A 166 -6.35 -1.83 -11.53
N CYS A 167 -6.71 -1.32 -10.34
CA CYS A 167 -7.70 -1.93 -9.47
C CYS A 167 -9.09 -1.98 -10.14
N ARG A 168 -9.94 -2.90 -9.69
CA ARG A 168 -11.33 -3.03 -10.12
C ARG A 168 -12.23 -2.97 -8.90
N VAL A 169 -13.36 -2.29 -9.00
CA VAL A 169 -14.39 -2.31 -7.94
C VAL A 169 -15.29 -3.51 -8.14
N VAL A 170 -15.61 -4.20 -7.05
CA VAL A 170 -16.53 -5.34 -7.01
C VAL A 170 -17.69 -4.96 -6.10
N PRO A 171 -18.90 -4.72 -6.65
CA PRO A 171 -20.08 -4.52 -5.83
C PRO A 171 -20.37 -5.77 -5.00
N VAL A 172 -20.53 -5.58 -3.69
CA VAL A 172 -20.95 -6.64 -2.76
C VAL A 172 -22.39 -6.36 -2.36
N ASP A 173 -23.27 -7.33 -2.56
CA ASP A 173 -24.66 -7.20 -2.14
C ASP A 173 -24.74 -7.07 -0.61
N MET A 174 -25.13 -5.87 -0.17
CA MET A 174 -25.22 -5.55 1.25
C MET A 174 -26.31 -6.38 1.94
N VAL A 175 -27.43 -6.65 1.27
CA VAL A 175 -28.52 -7.44 1.86
C VAL A 175 -28.07 -8.89 2.05
N GLY A 176 -27.49 -9.49 1.00
CA GLY A 176 -26.89 -10.82 1.06
C GLY A 176 -25.80 -10.93 2.14
N LEU A 177 -24.93 -9.93 2.28
CA LEU A 177 -23.90 -9.90 3.31
C LEU A 177 -24.50 -9.89 4.74
N LEU A 178 -25.54 -9.10 4.98
CA LEU A 178 -26.25 -9.07 6.27
C LEU A 178 -26.94 -10.41 6.56
N CYS A 179 -27.55 -11.05 5.56
CA CYS A 179 -28.14 -12.38 5.70
C CYS A 179 -27.07 -13.42 6.06
N LEU A 180 -25.94 -13.42 5.34
CA LEU A 180 -24.80 -14.30 5.65
C LEU A 180 -24.29 -14.10 7.08
N ALA A 181 -24.24 -12.86 7.58
CA ALA A 181 -23.83 -12.57 8.95
C ALA A 181 -24.80 -13.14 9.99
N ARG A 182 -26.11 -13.03 9.74
CA ARG A 182 -27.16 -13.60 10.60
C ARG A 182 -27.13 -15.12 10.59
N GLU A 183 -26.95 -15.74 9.43
CA GLU A 183 -26.96 -17.19 9.23
C GLU A 183 -25.62 -17.87 9.52
N ALA A 184 -24.55 -17.12 9.75
CA ALA A 184 -23.23 -17.68 10.06
C ALA A 184 -23.29 -18.63 11.27
N ASP A 185 -22.53 -19.73 11.17
CA ASP A 185 -22.51 -20.83 12.12
C ASP A 185 -22.34 -20.37 13.57
N ALA A 186 -23.22 -20.83 14.46
CA ALA A 186 -23.25 -20.42 15.86
C ALA A 186 -21.96 -20.81 16.61
N LYS A 187 -21.37 -21.97 16.28
CA LYS A 187 -20.10 -22.41 16.87
C LYS A 187 -18.96 -21.50 16.41
N GLY A 188 -18.89 -21.16 15.12
CA GLY A 188 -17.95 -20.20 14.56
C GLY A 188 -18.04 -18.82 15.20
N LYS A 189 -19.26 -18.27 15.35
CA LYS A 189 -19.51 -16.99 16.03
C LYS A 189 -18.97 -17.02 17.46
N LYS A 190 -19.32 -18.06 18.22
CA LYS A 190 -18.86 -18.24 19.61
C LYS A 190 -17.34 -18.34 19.69
N GLN A 191 -16.70 -19.12 18.82
CA GLN A 191 -15.25 -19.27 18.80
C GLN A 191 -14.53 -17.95 18.50
N ALA A 192 -15.00 -17.20 17.49
CA ALA A 192 -14.44 -15.89 17.14
C ALA A 192 -14.62 -14.90 18.29
N TRP A 193 -15.81 -14.84 18.89
CA TRP A 193 -16.08 -13.95 20.01
C TRP A 193 -15.27 -14.29 21.27
N GLU A 194 -15.13 -15.57 21.63
CA GLU A 194 -14.29 -15.99 22.74
C GLU A 194 -12.81 -15.63 22.53
N LYS A 195 -12.32 -15.70 21.28
CA LYS A 195 -10.96 -15.24 20.94
C LYS A 195 -10.80 -13.74 21.18
N VAL A 196 -11.80 -12.94 20.78
CA VAL A 196 -11.82 -11.49 20.98
C VAL A 196 -11.88 -11.12 22.46
N LYS A 197 -12.73 -11.78 23.24
CA LYS A 197 -12.80 -11.57 24.71
C LYS A 197 -11.48 -11.86 25.40
N LYS A 198 -10.75 -12.91 24.96
CA LYS A 198 -9.44 -13.25 25.53
C LYS A 198 -8.34 -12.25 25.19
N SER A 199 -8.47 -11.52 24.09
CA SER A 199 -7.49 -10.50 23.67
C SER A 199 -7.79 -9.10 24.22
N ALA A 200 -8.96 -8.90 24.85
CA ALA A 200 -9.36 -7.63 25.44
C ALA A 200 -9.33 -7.69 26.97
N THR A 201 -8.99 -6.57 27.59
CA THR A 201 -8.83 -6.46 29.04
C THR A 201 -10.16 -6.17 29.73
N CYS A 202 -11.04 -5.45 29.06
CA CYS A 202 -12.42 -5.28 29.49
C CYS A 202 -13.36 -5.18 28.30
N SER A 203 -14.63 -5.52 28.55
CA SER A 203 -15.69 -5.44 27.58
C SER A 203 -16.90 -4.75 28.19
N ALA A 204 -17.33 -3.65 27.59
CA ALA A 204 -18.57 -2.95 27.92
C ALA A 204 -19.71 -3.29 26.94
N VAL A 205 -19.55 -4.37 26.16
CA VAL A 205 -20.53 -4.87 25.19
C VAL A 205 -21.12 -6.20 25.67
N SER A 206 -22.38 -6.47 25.31
CA SER A 206 -23.03 -7.73 25.66
C SER A 206 -22.54 -8.87 24.77
N ASP A 207 -22.71 -10.12 25.22
CA ASP A 207 -22.34 -11.30 24.42
C ASP A 207 -23.16 -11.37 23.12
N GLU A 208 -24.42 -10.91 23.12
CA GLU A 208 -25.27 -10.86 21.92
C GLU A 208 -24.65 -9.94 20.85
N ALA A 209 -24.27 -8.72 21.22
CA ALA A 209 -23.62 -7.77 20.30
C ALA A 209 -22.26 -8.30 19.79
N GLY A 210 -21.53 -9.00 20.66
CA GLY A 210 -20.28 -9.68 20.31
C GLY A 210 -20.49 -10.80 19.27
N LEU A 211 -21.52 -11.63 19.45
CA LEU A 211 -21.86 -12.71 18.53
C LEU A 211 -22.38 -12.18 17.18
N GLU A 212 -23.15 -11.09 17.17
CA GLU A 212 -23.57 -10.41 15.93
C GLU A 212 -22.37 -9.87 15.15
N SER A 213 -21.45 -9.18 15.84
CA SER A 213 -20.23 -8.64 15.22
C SER A 213 -19.29 -9.76 14.73
N ALA A 214 -19.21 -10.88 15.46
CA ALA A 214 -18.51 -12.08 15.02
C ALA A 214 -19.15 -12.70 13.78
N GLY A 215 -20.49 -12.67 13.67
CA GLY A 215 -21.21 -13.05 12.47
C GLY A 215 -20.83 -12.21 11.26
N MET A 216 -20.76 -10.89 11.43
CA MET A 216 -20.32 -9.96 10.39
C MET A 216 -18.88 -10.24 9.94
N TYR A 217 -17.97 -10.49 10.89
CA TYR A 217 -16.60 -10.90 10.60
C TYR A 217 -16.54 -12.16 9.73
N LEU A 218 -17.29 -13.21 10.08
CA LEU A 218 -17.32 -14.46 9.31
C LEU A 218 -17.92 -14.26 7.90
N ALA A 219 -18.96 -13.43 7.78
CA ALA A 219 -19.60 -13.15 6.49
C ALA A 219 -18.69 -12.34 5.57
N ILE A 220 -18.06 -11.26 6.06
CA ILE A 220 -17.10 -10.48 5.29
C ILE A 220 -15.92 -11.36 4.87
N LYS A 221 -15.38 -12.17 5.79
CA LYS A 221 -14.27 -13.10 5.50
C LYS A 221 -14.65 -14.08 4.39
N LYS A 222 -15.87 -14.61 4.41
CA LYS A 222 -16.38 -15.50 3.37
C LYS A 222 -16.42 -14.80 2.01
N VAL A 223 -17.05 -13.62 1.94
CA VAL A 223 -17.16 -12.85 0.68
C VAL A 223 -15.79 -12.45 0.14
N VAL A 224 -14.87 -12.00 1.00
CA VAL A 224 -13.50 -11.65 0.60
C VAL A 224 -12.80 -12.84 -0.07
N ASN A 225 -12.94 -14.05 0.51
CA ASN A 225 -12.33 -15.25 -0.04
C ASN A 225 -13.01 -15.72 -1.34
N GLU A 226 -14.35 -15.71 -1.40
CA GLU A 226 -15.12 -16.16 -2.57
C GLU A 226 -14.88 -15.25 -3.78
N GLU A 227 -14.86 -13.94 -3.58
CA GLU A 227 -14.63 -12.96 -4.65
C GLU A 227 -13.15 -12.69 -4.94
N GLY A 228 -12.24 -13.14 -4.06
CA GLY A 228 -10.82 -12.84 -4.13
C GLY A 228 -10.52 -11.35 -3.96
N LEU A 229 -11.16 -10.72 -2.99
CA LEU A 229 -10.98 -9.30 -2.70
C LEU A 229 -9.62 -9.05 -2.03
N ALA A 230 -8.94 -8.00 -2.47
CA ALA A 230 -7.75 -7.51 -1.78
C ALA A 230 -8.13 -6.62 -0.58
N ALA A 231 -9.20 -5.85 -0.72
CA ALA A 231 -9.74 -4.99 0.32
C ALA A 231 -11.26 -4.83 0.17
N LEU A 232 -11.93 -4.30 1.20
CA LEU A 232 -13.35 -3.97 1.16
C LEU A 232 -13.57 -2.58 1.73
N ALA A 233 -14.35 -1.75 1.04
CA ALA A 233 -14.96 -0.57 1.64
C ALA A 233 -16.37 -0.93 2.12
N PHE A 234 -16.67 -0.69 3.39
CA PHE A 234 -17.96 -0.98 3.99
C PHE A 234 -18.70 0.34 4.25
N GLY A 235 -19.85 0.52 3.63
CA GLY A 235 -20.77 1.64 3.81
C GLY A 235 -21.42 1.61 5.19
N CYS A 236 -20.62 1.93 6.22
CA CYS A 236 -21.00 1.79 7.62
C CYS A 236 -22.01 2.87 8.05
N TYR A 237 -21.82 4.12 7.64
CA TYR A 237 -22.59 5.26 8.14
C TYR A 237 -23.74 5.67 7.18
N PRO A 238 -24.93 6.02 7.71
CA PRO A 238 -25.30 6.02 9.13
C PRO A 238 -25.86 4.69 9.65
N ASP A 239 -26.43 3.87 8.77
CA ASP A 239 -27.38 2.81 9.17
C ASP A 239 -26.73 1.55 9.78
N TYR A 240 -25.45 1.30 9.47
CA TYR A 240 -24.71 0.09 9.87
C TYR A 240 -23.52 0.38 10.77
N MET A 241 -23.50 1.57 11.40
CA MET A 241 -22.37 2.00 12.22
C MET A 241 -22.17 1.03 13.39
N GLY A 242 -20.93 0.55 13.55
CA GLY A 242 -20.57 -0.45 14.56
C GLY A 242 -20.70 -1.92 14.15
N PHE A 243 -21.35 -2.23 13.02
CA PHE A 243 -21.55 -3.62 12.59
C PHE A 243 -20.25 -4.27 12.09
N ALA A 244 -19.43 -3.49 11.37
CA ALA A 244 -18.20 -3.99 10.73
C ALA A 244 -16.91 -3.61 11.48
N CYS A 245 -16.96 -2.82 12.55
CA CYS A 245 -15.75 -2.32 13.22
C CYS A 245 -14.87 -3.45 13.77
N LEU A 246 -15.46 -4.42 14.48
CA LEU A 246 -14.72 -5.61 14.93
C LEU A 246 -14.20 -6.45 13.77
N ALA A 247 -15.01 -6.62 12.72
CA ALA A 247 -14.60 -7.37 11.52
C ALA A 247 -13.39 -6.71 10.85
N ALA A 248 -13.39 -5.38 10.74
CA ALA A 248 -12.27 -4.60 10.22
C ALA A 248 -10.99 -4.79 11.05
N SER A 249 -11.07 -4.72 12.38
CA SER A 249 -9.92 -4.97 13.26
C SER A 249 -9.31 -6.37 13.06
N LEU A 250 -10.17 -7.40 13.05
CA LEU A 250 -9.73 -8.79 12.92
C LEU A 250 -9.18 -9.11 11.54
N LEU A 251 -9.85 -8.65 10.48
CA LEU A 251 -9.42 -8.89 9.10
C LEU A 251 -8.14 -8.11 8.77
N ALA A 252 -7.96 -6.93 9.35
CA ALA A 252 -6.72 -6.18 9.21
C ALA A 252 -5.51 -6.98 9.77
N ASP A 253 -5.66 -7.66 10.91
CA ASP A 253 -4.64 -8.58 11.46
C ASP A 253 -4.39 -9.80 10.55
N GLU A 254 -5.36 -10.15 9.70
CA GLU A 254 -5.24 -11.22 8.69
C GLU A 254 -4.74 -10.72 7.33
N GLY A 255 -4.38 -9.45 7.22
CA GLY A 255 -3.86 -8.86 5.98
C GLY A 255 -4.94 -8.38 5.00
N ILE A 256 -6.19 -8.21 5.44
CA ILE A 256 -7.31 -7.75 4.62
C ILE A 256 -7.81 -6.42 5.17
N PRO A 257 -7.48 -5.28 4.54
CA PRO A 257 -7.92 -3.98 5.00
C PRO A 257 -9.40 -3.74 4.68
N ILE A 258 -10.11 -3.18 5.65
CA ILE A 258 -11.52 -2.79 5.53
C ILE A 258 -11.64 -1.28 5.77
N GLY A 259 -12.01 -0.52 4.75
CA GLY A 259 -12.31 0.90 4.86
C GLY A 259 -13.72 1.14 5.40
N CYS A 260 -13.93 2.15 6.26
CA CYS A 260 -15.28 2.55 6.65
C CYS A 260 -15.91 3.46 5.59
N GLU A 261 -17.17 3.81 5.82
CA GLU A 261 -17.90 4.87 5.14
C GLU A 261 -18.02 4.71 3.62
N GLY A 262 -17.82 3.49 3.13
CA GLY A 262 -17.81 3.18 1.70
C GLY A 262 -16.63 3.83 0.97
N ASP A 263 -15.57 4.25 1.67
CA ASP A 263 -14.41 4.89 1.09
C ASP A 263 -13.48 3.87 0.41
N ILE A 264 -13.72 3.67 -0.89
CA ILE A 264 -12.90 2.83 -1.77
C ILE A 264 -11.49 3.41 -1.92
N ASN A 265 -11.34 4.73 -1.92
CA ASN A 265 -10.04 5.37 -2.11
C ASN A 265 -9.17 5.17 -0.87
N GLY A 266 -9.74 5.33 0.32
CA GLY A 266 -9.13 4.95 1.59
C GLY A 266 -8.74 3.47 1.64
N ALA A 267 -9.61 2.56 1.20
CA ALA A 267 -9.28 1.12 1.13
C ALA A 267 -8.08 0.81 0.20
N VAL A 268 -7.97 1.51 -0.93
CA VAL A 268 -6.79 1.42 -1.82
C VAL A 268 -5.55 2.01 -1.15
N GLY A 269 -5.68 3.13 -0.43
CA GLY A 269 -4.59 3.69 0.38
C GLY A 269 -4.09 2.72 1.45
N MET A 270 -5.00 2.02 2.13
CA MET A 270 -4.66 0.97 3.10
C MET A 270 -3.87 -0.16 2.44
N LEU A 271 -4.27 -0.61 1.24
CA LEU A 271 -3.52 -1.62 0.49
C LEU A 271 -2.13 -1.16 0.09
N ILE A 272 -1.99 0.09 -0.36
CA ILE A 272 -0.69 0.67 -0.73
C ILE A 272 0.27 0.63 0.46
N LEU A 273 -0.15 1.17 1.60
CA LEU A 273 0.71 1.23 2.78
C LEU A 273 0.94 -0.15 3.40
N GLN A 274 -0.07 -1.04 3.41
CA GLN A 274 0.10 -2.40 3.91
C GLN A 274 1.11 -3.19 3.07
N ALA A 275 1.06 -3.08 1.74
CA ALA A 275 1.99 -3.75 0.85
C ALA A 275 3.44 -3.23 1.01
N LEU A 276 3.62 -1.93 1.28
CA LEU A 276 4.95 -1.34 1.46
C LEU A 276 5.55 -1.60 2.85
N THR A 277 4.71 -1.70 3.88
CA THR A 277 5.15 -1.84 5.28
C THR A 277 5.11 -3.28 5.80
N GLY A 278 4.37 -4.17 5.11
CA GLY A 278 4.10 -5.52 5.57
C GLY A 278 3.24 -5.60 6.83
N GLN A 279 2.60 -4.49 7.22
CA GLN A 279 1.84 -4.34 8.45
C GLN A 279 0.44 -3.77 8.18
N PRO A 280 -0.55 -4.02 9.05
CA PRO A 280 -1.84 -3.34 8.99
C PRO A 280 -1.71 -1.81 9.09
N THR A 281 -2.74 -1.11 8.63
CA THR A 281 -2.78 0.36 8.59
C THR A 281 -3.94 0.88 9.42
N HIS A 282 -3.84 2.16 9.80
CA HIS A 282 -4.97 2.88 10.37
C HIS A 282 -5.77 3.55 9.24
N ASN A 283 -7.10 3.49 9.34
CA ASN A 283 -8.02 4.38 8.62
C ASN A 283 -8.50 5.43 9.61
N THR A 284 -8.18 6.71 9.36
CA THR A 284 -8.34 7.79 10.34
C THR A 284 -8.80 9.09 9.71
N ASP A 285 -9.40 9.93 10.54
CA ASP A 285 -9.65 11.33 10.26
C ASP A 285 -8.48 12.17 10.78
N TRP A 286 -8.15 13.25 10.07
CA TRP A 286 -7.39 14.36 10.64
C TRP A 286 -8.30 15.13 11.61
N LEU A 287 -8.11 14.99 12.92
CA LEU A 287 -8.89 15.72 13.92
C LEU A 287 -8.21 17.03 14.32
N ASP A 288 -7.78 17.15 15.58
CA ASP A 288 -7.38 18.41 16.18
C ASP A 288 -5.84 18.52 16.27
N PRO A 289 -5.25 19.63 15.80
CA PRO A 289 -3.91 20.04 16.17
C PRO A 289 -3.83 20.38 17.67
N LEU A 290 -2.82 19.85 18.35
CA LEU A 290 -2.57 20.11 19.76
C LEU A 290 -1.63 21.32 19.94
N PRO A 291 -1.61 21.97 21.13
CA PRO A 291 -0.75 23.14 21.38
C PRO A 291 0.75 22.92 21.18
N ASP A 292 1.22 21.67 21.25
CA ASP A 292 2.61 21.31 20.99
C ASP A 292 2.93 21.03 19.51
N GLY A 293 1.98 21.24 18.61
CA GLY A 293 2.14 21.10 17.17
C GLY A 293 1.97 19.67 16.66
N SER A 294 1.64 18.71 17.52
CA SER A 294 1.24 17.36 17.10
C SER A 294 -0.24 17.29 16.73
N VAL A 295 -0.65 16.25 16.03
CA VAL A 295 -2.04 16.07 15.56
C VAL A 295 -2.57 14.72 16.00
N VAL A 296 -3.83 14.67 16.42
CA VAL A 296 -4.51 13.40 16.71
C VAL A 296 -5.27 12.90 15.49
N PHE A 297 -4.93 11.69 15.06
CA PHE A 297 -5.62 10.93 14.03
C PHE A 297 -6.41 9.80 14.67
N THR A 298 -7.69 9.66 14.33
CA THR A 298 -8.49 8.56 14.89
C THR A 298 -9.74 8.32 14.06
N HIS A 299 -10.46 7.24 14.37
CA HIS A 299 -11.74 6.90 13.75
C HIS A 299 -12.59 6.06 14.73
N CYS A 300 -13.65 5.42 14.23
CA CYS A 300 -14.68 4.70 14.98
C CYS A 300 -14.23 3.46 15.80
N GLY A 301 -12.93 3.15 15.91
CA GLY A 301 -12.42 2.01 16.69
C GLY A 301 -12.27 0.70 15.91
N SER A 302 -12.00 0.78 14.61
CA SER A 302 -11.90 -0.33 13.65
C SER A 302 -10.46 -0.73 13.28
N SER A 303 -9.48 -0.39 14.11
CA SER A 303 -8.05 -0.65 13.83
C SER A 303 -7.60 -2.06 14.24
N SER A 304 -6.60 -2.58 13.54
CA SER A 304 -5.89 -3.82 13.89
C SER A 304 -5.32 -3.76 15.32
N TYR A 305 -5.43 -4.86 16.06
CA TYR A 305 -4.93 -4.95 17.45
C TYR A 305 -3.40 -5.00 17.51
N SER A 306 -2.75 -5.35 16.39
CA SER A 306 -1.29 -5.28 16.26
C SER A 306 -0.72 -3.85 16.31
N LEU A 307 -1.59 -2.84 16.13
CA LEU A 307 -1.23 -1.43 16.14
C LEU A 307 -1.41 -0.76 17.52
N ALA A 308 -1.96 -1.48 18.50
CA ALA A 308 -2.07 -0.97 19.87
C ALA A 308 -0.70 -0.82 20.52
N ASP A 309 -0.47 0.27 21.24
CA ASP A 309 0.74 0.46 22.07
C ASP A 309 0.88 -0.68 23.08
N LYS A 310 -0.23 -0.96 23.78
CA LYS A 310 -0.32 -2.04 24.75
C LYS A 310 -1.52 -2.91 24.46
N LYS A 311 -1.27 -4.09 23.90
CA LYS A 311 -2.32 -5.10 23.63
C LYS A 311 -3.13 -5.47 24.87
N ALA A 312 -2.48 -5.47 26.04
CA ALA A 312 -3.11 -5.75 27.33
C ALA A 312 -3.95 -4.59 27.88
N GLU A 313 -4.17 -3.51 27.12
CA GLU A 313 -5.06 -2.40 27.49
C GLU A 313 -6.23 -2.23 26.51
N ILE A 314 -6.37 -3.11 25.52
CA ILE A 314 -7.46 -3.08 24.54
C ILE A 314 -8.80 -3.27 25.27
N LYS A 315 -9.73 -2.33 25.03
CA LYS A 315 -11.10 -2.38 25.58
C LYS A 315 -12.10 -2.57 24.45
N LEU A 316 -13.17 -3.32 24.71
CA LEU A 316 -14.28 -3.45 23.77
C LEU A 316 -15.43 -2.56 24.19
N ALA A 317 -15.95 -1.77 23.26
CA ALA A 317 -17.04 -0.85 23.50
C ALA A 317 -17.98 -0.78 22.29
N LYS A 318 -19.15 -0.19 22.52
CA LYS A 318 -20.06 0.18 21.43
C LYS A 318 -19.52 1.42 20.71
N VAL A 319 -19.79 1.55 19.41
CA VAL A 319 -19.37 2.74 18.66
C VAL A 319 -20.09 3.97 19.20
N ARG A 320 -19.32 5.00 19.58
CA ARG A 320 -19.81 6.18 20.32
C ARG A 320 -21.07 6.81 19.72
N LEU A 321 -21.09 7.02 18.41
CA LEU A 321 -22.17 7.77 17.74
C LEU A 321 -23.48 6.98 17.62
N ALA A 322 -23.43 5.66 17.45
CA ALA A 322 -24.63 4.82 17.28
C ALA A 322 -25.01 4.07 18.57
N ASN A 323 -24.12 4.03 19.57
CA ASN A 323 -24.26 3.24 20.78
C ASN A 323 -24.67 1.78 20.50
N GLN A 324 -24.06 1.16 19.48
CA GLN A 324 -24.29 -0.22 19.07
C GLN A 324 -23.01 -0.85 18.50
N GLY A 325 -23.08 -2.16 18.22
CA GLY A 325 -21.98 -2.93 17.66
C GLY A 325 -20.79 -3.08 18.61
N VAL A 326 -19.67 -3.54 18.06
CA VAL A 326 -18.43 -3.74 18.81
C VAL A 326 -17.27 -3.08 18.07
N CYS A 327 -16.56 -2.20 18.78
CA CYS A 327 -15.31 -1.59 18.36
C CYS A 327 -14.24 -1.78 19.44
N SER A 328 -12.98 -1.58 19.07
CA SER A 328 -11.84 -1.66 19.97
C SER A 328 -11.30 -0.27 20.30
N LEU A 329 -11.05 -0.04 21.58
CA LEU A 329 -10.48 1.21 22.10
C LEU A 329 -9.07 0.96 22.62
N PHE A 330 -8.10 1.67 22.06
CA PHE A 330 -6.70 1.64 22.50
C PHE A 330 -5.91 2.79 21.87
N PRO A 331 -4.92 3.37 22.56
CA PRO A 331 -3.90 4.21 21.93
C PRO A 331 -3.04 3.42 20.94
N ALA A 332 -2.72 4.02 19.80
CA ALA A 332 -1.81 3.44 18.83
C ALA A 332 -0.35 3.48 19.31
N LYS A 333 0.47 2.51 18.89
CA LYS A 333 1.89 2.41 19.26
C LYS A 333 2.71 3.59 18.70
N PRO A 334 3.80 4.01 19.36
CA PRO A 334 4.70 5.02 18.81
C PRO A 334 5.57 4.46 17.67
N GLY A 335 6.19 5.37 16.91
CA GLY A 335 7.18 5.06 15.87
C GLY A 335 6.97 5.82 14.55
N PRO A 336 7.86 5.61 13.57
CA PRO A 336 7.81 6.34 12.31
C PRO A 336 6.53 5.99 11.54
N VAL A 337 5.90 6.97 10.93
CA VAL A 337 4.67 6.79 10.15
C VAL A 337 4.73 7.55 8.83
N THR A 338 4.14 6.94 7.79
CA THR A 338 3.76 7.61 6.56
C THR A 338 2.24 7.69 6.52
N LEU A 339 1.71 8.90 6.33
CA LEU A 339 0.29 9.15 6.14
C LEU A 339 0.01 9.47 4.68
N ILE A 340 -1.07 8.92 4.14
CA ILE A 340 -1.54 9.25 2.79
C ILE A 340 -3.03 9.58 2.76
N SER A 341 -3.42 10.48 1.88
CA SER A 341 -4.82 10.70 1.50
C SER A 341 -4.95 10.56 -0.02
N LEU A 342 -5.91 9.76 -0.46
CA LEU A 342 -6.09 9.40 -1.87
C LEU A 342 -7.49 9.81 -2.33
N LEU A 343 -7.56 10.56 -3.43
CA LEU A 343 -8.84 11.00 -4.00
C LEU A 343 -8.77 11.11 -5.54
N PRO A 344 -9.89 10.95 -6.26
CA PRO A 344 -9.90 11.17 -7.70
C PRO A 344 -9.64 12.64 -8.06
N LYS A 345 -8.84 12.89 -9.10
CA LYS A 345 -8.58 14.23 -9.63
C LYS A 345 -8.61 14.22 -11.15
N GLY A 346 -9.64 14.84 -11.74
CA GLY A 346 -9.87 14.83 -13.18
C GLY A 346 -9.92 13.41 -13.76
N ASN A 347 -9.00 13.09 -14.68
CA ASN A 347 -8.90 11.78 -15.34
C ASN A 347 -7.94 10.80 -14.63
N GLY A 348 -7.46 11.15 -13.44
CA GLY A 348 -6.52 10.37 -12.65
C GLY A 348 -6.82 10.48 -11.16
N TYR A 349 -5.79 10.38 -10.34
CA TYR A 349 -5.86 10.46 -8.89
C TYR A 349 -4.87 11.48 -8.34
N GLN A 350 -5.18 12.02 -7.17
CA GLN A 350 -4.25 12.74 -6.33
C GLN A 350 -3.93 11.90 -5.10
N LEU A 351 -2.64 11.74 -4.80
CA LEU A 351 -2.17 11.14 -3.55
C LEU A 351 -1.35 12.19 -2.80
N ALA A 352 -1.89 12.62 -1.66
CA ALA A 352 -1.19 13.43 -0.69
C ALA A 352 -0.40 12.54 0.27
N MET A 353 0.82 12.94 0.64
CA MET A 353 1.61 12.21 1.64
C MET A 353 2.34 13.11 2.61
N LEU A 354 2.47 12.63 3.85
CA LEU A 354 3.25 13.23 4.93
C LEU A 354 4.02 12.12 5.66
N GLU A 355 5.20 12.45 6.20
CA GLU A 355 5.97 11.58 7.10
C GLU A 355 6.13 12.26 8.46
N GLY A 356 6.03 11.49 9.53
CA GLY A 356 6.16 11.98 10.90
C GLY A 356 6.45 10.86 11.90
N GLU A 357 6.49 11.22 13.17
CA GLU A 357 6.70 10.30 14.29
C GLU A 357 5.43 10.19 15.13
N ALA A 358 4.90 8.97 15.25
CA ALA A 358 3.83 8.66 16.18
C ALA A 358 4.38 8.72 17.62
N LEU A 359 3.79 9.56 18.44
CA LEU A 359 4.15 9.77 19.83
C LEU A 359 3.29 8.90 20.76
N PRO A 360 3.79 8.56 21.96
CA PRO A 360 2.95 8.01 23.01
C PRO A 360 1.76 8.93 23.30
N THR A 361 0.57 8.34 23.47
CA THR A 361 -0.66 9.08 23.76
C THR A 361 -1.58 8.28 24.68
N ASP A 362 -2.42 8.99 25.42
CA ASP A 362 -3.54 8.39 26.14
C ASP A 362 -4.73 8.17 25.20
N LEU A 363 -5.79 7.55 25.72
CA LEU A 363 -7.07 7.37 25.02
C LEU A 363 -7.86 8.70 25.01
N VAL A 364 -7.29 9.72 24.34
CA VAL A 364 -7.86 11.08 24.23
C VAL A 364 -9.13 11.14 23.37
N PHE A 365 -9.36 10.11 22.55
CA PHE A 365 -10.58 9.94 21.77
C PHE A 365 -11.05 8.48 21.83
N PRO A 366 -12.37 8.21 21.92
CA PRO A 366 -12.91 6.85 21.91
C PRO A 366 -12.83 6.25 20.50
N GLY A 367 -11.72 5.56 20.26
CA GLY A 367 -11.38 4.88 19.02
C GLY A 367 -9.96 4.36 19.12
N ASN A 368 -9.16 4.64 18.09
CA ASN A 368 -7.74 4.28 18.05
C ASN A 368 -6.88 5.54 17.84
N PRO A 369 -6.72 6.42 18.85
CA PRO A 369 -5.98 7.66 18.68
C PRO A 369 -4.51 7.38 18.37
N LEU A 370 -4.04 7.96 17.27
CA LEU A 370 -2.67 8.00 16.80
C LEU A 370 -2.24 9.47 16.82
N ARG A 371 -1.34 9.81 17.73
CA ARG A 371 -0.82 11.18 17.86
C ARG A 371 0.47 11.28 17.06
N VAL A 372 0.54 12.18 16.08
CA VAL A 372 1.69 12.31 15.18
C VAL A 372 2.33 13.69 15.30
N GLN A 373 3.64 13.72 15.43
CA GLN A 373 4.45 14.92 15.29
C GLN A 373 5.08 14.95 13.90
N PHE A 374 4.91 16.06 13.20
CA PHE A 374 5.54 16.32 11.91
C PHE A 374 6.80 17.19 12.08
N ASN A 375 7.69 17.15 11.09
CA ASN A 375 8.88 18.01 11.02
C ASN A 375 8.56 19.43 10.52
N LEU A 376 7.31 19.70 10.17
CA LEU A 376 6.82 20.99 9.69
C LEU A 376 5.82 21.58 10.70
N PRO A 377 5.70 22.91 10.79
CA PRO A 377 4.65 23.55 11.57
C PRO A 377 3.26 23.07 11.11
N VAL A 378 2.41 22.69 12.06
CA VAL A 378 1.10 22.11 11.75
C VAL A 378 0.19 23.05 10.95
N ASN A 379 0.29 24.36 11.19
CA ASN A 379 -0.47 25.36 10.43
C ASN A 379 -0.05 25.40 8.96
N ASP A 380 1.24 25.25 8.66
CA ASP A 380 1.73 25.21 7.29
C ASP A 380 1.22 23.95 6.57
N ILE A 381 1.10 22.82 7.29
CA ILE A 381 0.52 21.59 6.76
C ILE A 381 -0.98 21.77 6.48
N ILE A 382 -1.70 22.43 7.37
CA ILE A 382 -3.14 22.72 7.19
C ILE A 382 -3.35 23.64 6.00
N ASP A 383 -2.58 24.72 5.88
CA ASP A 383 -2.62 25.64 4.75
C ASP A 383 -2.34 24.90 3.43
N TRP A 384 -1.37 23.99 3.44
CA TRP A 384 -1.08 23.12 2.30
C TRP A 384 -2.22 22.15 1.97
N ILE A 385 -2.84 21.51 2.98
CA ILE A 385 -4.02 20.64 2.80
C ILE A 385 -5.15 21.41 2.12
N PHE A 386 -5.42 22.65 2.56
CA PHE A 386 -6.45 23.49 1.97
C PHE A 386 -6.08 23.92 0.55
N ALA A 387 -4.82 24.30 0.30
CA ALA A 387 -4.37 24.73 -1.01
C ALA A 387 -4.40 23.60 -2.06
N GLU A 388 -4.02 22.39 -1.67
CA GLU A 388 -3.99 21.21 -2.56
C GLU A 388 -5.35 20.49 -2.65
N GLY A 389 -6.32 20.85 -1.80
CA GLY A 389 -7.63 20.20 -1.74
C GLY A 389 -7.54 18.74 -1.32
N VAL A 390 -6.82 18.46 -0.23
CA VAL A 390 -6.69 17.10 0.32
C VAL A 390 -7.93 16.71 1.13
N GLY A 391 -8.31 15.43 1.06
CA GLY A 391 -9.48 14.90 1.78
C GLY A 391 -9.25 14.76 3.29
N HIS A 392 -10.33 14.51 4.03
CA HIS A 392 -10.30 14.40 5.49
C HIS A 392 -9.84 13.02 5.99
N HIS A 393 -10.05 11.96 5.19
CA HIS A 393 -9.52 10.63 5.49
C HIS A 393 -8.02 10.56 5.18
N TRP A 394 -7.28 10.12 6.19
CA TRP A 394 -5.85 9.83 6.16
C TRP A 394 -5.61 8.39 6.58
N ILE A 395 -4.87 7.66 5.74
CA ILE A 395 -4.41 6.32 6.04
C ILE A 395 -3.00 6.41 6.60
N ALA A 396 -2.76 5.85 7.78
CA ALA A 396 -1.43 5.82 8.38
C ALA A 396 -0.84 4.40 8.38
N GLY A 397 0.41 4.28 7.96
CA GLY A 397 1.19 3.04 7.98
C GLY A 397 2.53 3.26 8.67
N TYR A 398 3.00 2.27 9.42
CA TYR A 398 4.25 2.37 10.17
C TYR A 398 5.47 2.19 9.27
N GLY A 399 6.38 3.15 9.29
CA GLY A 399 7.62 3.23 8.53
C GLY A 399 7.67 4.44 7.61
N TYR A 400 8.89 4.86 7.24
CA TYR A 400 9.15 5.88 6.24
C TYR A 400 9.19 5.26 4.84
N VAL A 401 8.07 5.35 4.13
CA VAL A 401 7.89 4.71 2.81
C VAL A 401 7.64 5.72 1.69
N ALA A 402 7.77 7.04 1.94
CA ALA A 402 7.55 8.08 0.94
C ALA A 402 8.42 7.89 -0.31
N SER A 403 9.66 7.40 -0.17
CA SER A 403 10.54 7.12 -1.32
C SER A 403 9.91 6.11 -2.29
N ALA A 404 9.31 5.03 -1.77
CA ALA A 404 8.65 4.03 -2.60
C ALA A 404 7.37 4.58 -3.26
N ILE A 405 6.62 5.44 -2.55
CA ILE A 405 5.42 6.11 -3.10
C ILE A 405 5.82 7.08 -4.22
N LYS A 406 6.91 7.84 -4.06
CA LYS A 406 7.47 8.70 -5.12
C LYS A 406 7.84 7.90 -6.36
N HIS A 407 8.49 6.74 -6.19
CA HIS A 407 8.78 5.83 -7.29
C HIS A 407 7.51 5.27 -7.94
N LEU A 408 6.47 4.94 -7.16
CA LEU A 408 5.18 4.50 -7.70
C LEU A 408 4.55 5.58 -8.58
N GLY A 409 4.56 6.85 -8.14
CA GLY A 409 4.09 7.97 -8.97
C GLY A 409 4.90 8.13 -10.26
N GLY A 410 6.21 7.94 -10.21
CA GLY A 410 7.04 7.92 -11.42
C GLY A 410 6.69 6.77 -12.38
N ILE A 411 6.33 5.59 -11.85
CA ILE A 411 5.93 4.42 -12.64
C ILE A 411 4.53 4.61 -13.26
N ILE A 412 3.58 5.18 -12.50
CA ILE A 412 2.22 5.46 -12.99
C ILE A 412 2.20 6.67 -13.93
N GLY A 413 3.08 7.63 -13.72
CA GLY A 413 3.19 8.85 -14.50
C GLY A 413 1.98 9.79 -14.31
N LYS A 414 1.57 10.44 -15.38
CA LYS A 414 0.59 11.55 -15.37
C LYS A 414 -0.81 11.23 -14.81
N ASN A 415 -1.14 9.95 -14.61
CA ASN A 415 -2.42 9.57 -14.02
C ASN A 415 -2.43 9.69 -12.49
N LEU A 416 -1.26 9.85 -11.85
CA LEU A 416 -1.14 10.07 -10.41
C LEU A 416 -0.45 11.40 -10.11
N ASN A 417 -1.22 12.37 -9.61
CA ASN A 417 -0.72 13.62 -9.07
C ASN A 417 -0.22 13.39 -7.64
N LEU A 418 1.09 13.31 -7.44
CA LEU A 418 1.67 13.23 -6.11
C LEU A 418 1.83 14.64 -5.52
N VAL A 419 1.24 14.86 -4.36
CA VAL A 419 1.45 16.09 -3.57
C VAL A 419 2.10 15.71 -2.25
N ALA A 420 3.24 16.33 -1.95
CA ALA A 420 4.01 16.06 -0.74
C ALA A 420 4.67 17.35 -0.29
N MET A 421 4.64 17.63 1.01
CA MET A 421 5.50 18.66 1.58
C MET A 421 6.92 18.13 1.72
N GLN A 422 7.91 18.97 1.36
CA GLN A 422 9.33 18.64 1.44
C GLN A 422 9.95 19.20 2.71
#